data_AF-A0AB37UGU0-F1
#
_entry.id   AF-A0AB37UGU0-F1
#
_cell.length_a   1.000
_cell.length_b   1.000
_cell.length_c   1.000
_cell.angle_alpha   90.00
_cell.angle_beta   90.00
_cell.angle_gamma   90.00
#
_symmetry.space_group_name_H-M   'P 1'
#
loop_
_entity.id
_entity.type
_entity.pdbx_description
1 polymer ?
#
loop_
_entity_poly.entity_id
_entity_poly.type
_entity_poly.pdbx_seq_one_letter_code
_entity_poly.pdbx_strand_id
1 'polypeptide(L)' 'MRRFVDFYIQRAPTLVSSVGYIPLPAEGYRLSYIYFNRGKVGTVFEGKSQIGLTIGQLLRRQAKF' A
#
# COMPACT_ATOMS: atom_id res chain seq x y z
N MET A 1 8.19 -5.41 -15.73
CA MET A 1 7.64 -5.41 -14.35
C MET A 1 7.38 -4.01 -13.80
N ARG A 2 8.36 -3.10 -13.69
CA ARG A 2 8.15 -1.74 -13.12
C ARG A 2 6.96 -0.97 -13.74
N ARG A 3 6.92 -0.87 -15.07
CA ARG A 3 5.83 -0.20 -15.81
C ARG A 3 4.44 -0.75 -15.49
N PHE A 4 4.33 -2.06 -15.24
CA PHE A 4 3.06 -2.68 -14.85
C PHE A 4 2.65 -2.26 -13.44
N VAL A 5 3.58 -2.27 -12.49
CA VAL A 5 3.31 -1.84 -11.11
C VAL A 5 2.93 -0.36 -11.07
N ASP A 6 3.62 0.48 -11.83
CA ASP A 6 3.31 1.91 -11.94
C ASP A 6 1.90 2.12 -12.49
N PHE A 7 1.56 1.44 -13.60
CA PHE A 7 0.21 1.45 -14.17
C PHE A 7 -0.84 0.99 -13.16
N TYR A 8 -0.59 -0.12 -12.47
CA TYR A 8 -1.50 -0.70 -11.49
C TYR A 8 -1.79 0.28 -10.36
N ILE A 9 -0.75 0.83 -9.71
CA ILE A 9 -0.92 1.76 -8.58
C ILE A 9 -1.66 3.04 -9.02
N GLN A 10 -1.40 3.53 -10.23
CA GLN A 10 -2.05 4.73 -10.76
C GLN A 10 -3.51 4.52 -11.18
N ARG A 11 -3.86 3.34 -11.69
CA ARG A 11 -5.21 3.05 -12.22
C ARG A 11 -6.12 2.34 -11.22
N ALA A 12 -5.55 1.69 -10.20
CA ALA A 12 -6.29 0.94 -9.20
C ALA A 12 -7.44 1.72 -8.54
N PRO A 13 -7.31 2.98 -8.10
CA PRO A 13 -8.39 3.68 -7.40
C PRO A 13 -9.70 3.73 -8.19
N THR A 14 -9.63 3.98 -9.50
CA THR A 14 -10.81 4.06 -10.37
C THR A 14 -11.40 2.68 -10.64
N LEU A 15 -10.55 1.70 -10.95
CA LEU A 15 -11.00 0.36 -11.31
C LEU A 15 -11.68 -0.34 -10.14
N VAL A 16 -11.08 -0.30 -8.94
CA VAL A 16 -11.61 -1.02 -7.77
C VAL A 16 -12.97 -0.47 -7.36
N SER A 17 -13.17 0.85 -7.43
CA SER A 17 -14.47 1.46 -7.19
C SER A 17 -15.54 1.04 -8.21
N SER A 18 -15.18 0.87 -9.48
CA SER A 18 -16.14 0.46 -10.52
C SER A 18 -16.64 -0.99 -10.38
N VAL A 19 -15.93 -1.84 -9.65
CA VAL A 19 -16.27 -3.26 -9.47
C VAL A 19 -16.69 -3.60 -8.03
N GLY A 20 -17.00 -2.58 -7.22
CA GLY A 20 -17.57 -2.75 -5.88
C GLY A 20 -16.56 -2.94 -4.74
N TYR A 21 -15.26 -2.73 -4.98
CA TYR A 21 -14.26 -2.72 -3.91
C TYR A 21 -14.07 -1.32 -3.31
N ILE A 22 -13.59 -1.29 -2.07
CA ILE A 22 -13.23 -0.06 -1.37
C ILE A 22 -11.78 0.30 -1.74
N PRO A 23 -11.52 1.44 -2.40
CA PRO A 23 -10.16 1.86 -2.71
C PRO A 23 -9.38 2.18 -1.43
N LEU A 24 -8.07 2.02 -1.49
CA LEU A 24 -7.21 2.54 -0.43
C LEU A 24 -7.33 4.06 -0.34
N PRO A 25 -7.08 4.67 0.83
CA PRO A 25 -6.90 6.11 0.92
C PRO A 25 -5.81 6.58 -0.04
N ALA A 26 -5.90 7.82 -0.55
CA ALA A 26 -4.93 8.39 -1.50
C ALA A 26 -3.47 8.27 -1.01
N GLU A 27 -3.27 8.42 0.30
CA GLU A 27 -1.96 8.23 0.92
C GLU A 27 -1.42 6.79 0.76
N GLY A 28 -2.28 5.78 0.82
CA GLY A 28 -1.88 4.39 0.66
C GLY A 28 -1.30 4.10 -0.72
N TYR A 29 -1.91 4.63 -1.78
CA TYR A 29 -1.36 4.56 -3.14
C TYR A 29 -0.03 5.32 -3.26
N ARG A 30 0.06 6.52 -2.69
CA ARG A 30 1.30 7.32 -2.69
C ARG A 30 2.45 6.61 -1.98
N LEU A 31 2.21 6.05 -0.80
CA LEU A 31 3.22 5.31 -0.05
C LEU A 31 3.63 4.03 -0.78
N SER A 32 2.68 3.31 -1.38
CA SER A 32 2.98 2.10 -2.18
C SER A 32 3.89 2.41 -3.36
N TYR A 33 3.63 3.51 -4.08
CA TYR A 33 4.49 3.98 -5.17
C TYR A 33 5.90 4.30 -4.67
N ILE A 34 6.02 5.03 -3.56
CA ILE A 34 7.33 5.38 -2.96
C ILE A 34 8.09 4.12 -2.54
N TYR A 35 7.42 3.18 -1.88
CA TYR A 35 8.05 1.94 -1.38
C TYR A 35 8.55 1.07 -2.52
N PHE A 36 7.76 0.95 -3.60
CA PHE A 36 8.18 0.22 -4.79
C PHE A 36 9.44 0.84 -5.42
N ASN A 37 9.44 2.16 -5.60
CA ASN A 37 10.58 2.87 -6.22
C ASN A 37 11.83 2.87 -5.32
N ARG A 38 11.67 2.83 -4.00
CA ARG A 38 12.79 2.72 -3.04
C ARG A 38 13.24 1.28 -2.79
N GLY A 39 12.60 0.28 -3.38
CA GLY A 39 12.91 -1.13 -3.12
C GLY A 39 12.71 -1.53 -1.66
N LYS A 40 11.75 -0.91 -0.95
CA LYS A 40 11.44 -1.28 0.44
C LYS A 40 10.81 -2.67 0.46
N VAL A 41 11.42 -3.61 1.17
CA VAL A 41 10.99 -5.01 1.30
C VAL A 41 10.62 -5.35 2.75
N GLY A 42 9.99 -6.50 2.96
CA GLY A 42 9.56 -6.98 4.28
C GLY A 42 8.16 -6.52 4.68
N THR A 43 7.80 -6.80 5.94
CA THR A 43 6.45 -6.55 6.47
C THR A 43 6.50 -5.67 7.72
N VAL A 44 5.56 -4.73 7.84
CA VAL A 44 5.42 -3.84 9.02
C VAL A 44 4.60 -4.46 10.15
N PHE A 45 4.12 -5.70 9.96
CA PHE A 45 3.26 -6.38 10.92
C PHE A 45 4.05 -7.02 12.09
N GLU A 46 5.39 -7.03 12.06
CA GLU A 46 6.24 -7.53 13.17
C GLU A 46 5.84 -8.96 13.63
N GLY A 47 5.34 -9.81 12.72
CA GLY A 47 4.90 -11.18 13.02
C GLY A 47 3.60 -11.30 13.81
N LYS A 48 2.87 -10.20 14.05
CA LYS A 48 1.60 -10.19 14.82
C LYS A 48 0.54 -9.34 14.11
N SER A 49 -0.72 -9.76 14.21
CA SER A 49 -1.86 -8.95 13.75
C SER A 49 -1.91 -7.63 14.51
N GLN A 50 -1.94 -6.50 13.79
CA GLN A 50 -1.99 -5.16 14.37
C GLN A 50 -3.45 -4.68 14.39
N ILE A 51 -4.14 -4.90 15.52
CA ILE A 51 -5.54 -4.49 15.71
C ILE A 51 -5.59 -3.04 16.22
N GLY A 52 -6.60 -2.28 15.78
CA GLY A 52 -6.83 -0.90 16.24
C GLY A 52 -6.01 0.17 15.50
N LEU A 53 -5.32 -0.19 14.43
CA LEU A 53 -4.63 0.77 13.56
C LEU A 53 -5.44 1.06 12.30
N THR A 54 -5.45 2.31 11.90
CA THR A 54 -5.87 2.69 10.55
C THR A 54 -4.83 2.24 9.52
N ILE A 55 -5.26 2.05 8.27
CA ILE A 55 -4.37 1.73 7.14
C ILE A 55 -3.23 2.74 7.04
N GLY A 56 -3.50 4.04 7.19
CA GLY A 56 -2.48 5.09 7.11
C GLY A 56 -1.45 5.02 8.26
N GLN A 57 -1.87 4.67 9.47
CA GLN A 57 -0.95 4.46 10.59
C GLN A 57 -0.06 3.24 10.34
N LEU A 58 -0.66 2.14 9.87
CA LEU A 58 0.06 0.91 9.56
C LEU A 58 1.13 1.14 8.46
N LEU A 59 0.75 1.78 7.35
CA LEU A 59 1.64 1.96 6.20
C LEU A 59 2.85 2.84 6.49
N ARG A 60 2.78 3.75 7.48
CA ARG A 60 3.91 4.62 7.86
C ARG A 60 4.95 3.93 8.76
N ARG A 61 4.62 2.77 9.34
CA ARG A 61 5.56 2.05 10.19
C ARG A 61 6.77 1.53 9.39
N GLN A 62 7.86 1.30 10.12
CA GLN A 62 9.04 0.65 9.60
C GLN A 62 9.01 -0.83 9.97
N ALA A 63 9.53 -1.67 9.07
CA ALA A 63 9.73 -3.07 9.40
C ALA A 63 10.80 -3.17 10.49
N LYS A 64 10.54 -3.98 11.51
CA LYS A 64 11.55 -4.38 12.49
C LYS A 64 11.99 -5.79 12.14
N PHE A 65 13.29 -6.02 12.19
CA PHE A 65 13.94 -7.30 11.92
C PHE A 65 14.65 -7.76 13.18
#